data_AF-A0A8H3QLX5-F1
#
_entry.id   AF-A0A8H3QLX5-F1
#
_cell.length_a   1.000
_cell.length_b   1.000
_cell.length_c   1.000
_cell.angle_alpha   90.00
_cell.angle_beta   90.00
_cell.angle_gamma   90.00
#
_symmetry.space_group_name_H-M   'P 1'
#
loop_
_entity.id
_entity.type
_entity.pdbx_description
1 polymer ?
#
loop_
_entity_poly.entity_id
_entity_poly.type
_entity_poly.pdbx_seq_one_letter_code
_entity_poly.pdbx_strand_id
1 'polypeptide(L)'
;MMRKYSEHLVKSNILMATIHHNDDSACNPANNFHMFRILGCKENDLSDQYQKLNDAILQHGFYQYMDVYSYLPIDIMKCYQFLKNLQLTCSIGIYRYIQGNYLGTITYIWKIPESEITDEFQDKMQKVHMLAKIHEGLPKYFTWQMRKNVLGKYSLIKNITSAMLRMLYFDFTGNAVITSNTISHKIEDRLRLMLALKDSLIIFNLRTNNGFKGNKFDTF
;
A
#
# COMPACT_ATOMS: atom_id res chain seq x y z
N MET A 1 -21.93 26.38 6.54
CA MET A 1 -21.59 24.94 6.56
C MET A 1 -21.89 24.27 5.21
N MET A 2 -23.08 24.49 4.61
CA MET A 2 -23.48 23.91 3.31
C MET A 2 -22.58 24.26 2.12
N ARG A 3 -22.09 25.51 2.00
CA ARG A 3 -21.22 25.94 0.88
C ARG A 3 -19.86 25.22 0.85
N LYS A 4 -19.26 25.02 2.03
CA LYS A 4 -18.00 24.25 2.16
C LYS A 4 -18.22 22.78 1.79
N TYR A 5 -19.38 22.21 2.13
CA TYR A 5 -19.73 20.84 1.77
C TYR A 5 -19.99 20.69 0.27
N SER A 6 -20.70 21.63 -0.37
CA SER A 6 -20.91 21.61 -1.82
C SER A 6 -19.60 21.76 -2.59
N GLU A 7 -18.71 22.64 -2.13
CA GLU A 7 -17.36 22.79 -2.72
C GLU A 7 -16.52 21.52 -2.57
N HIS A 8 -16.60 20.85 -1.41
CA HIS A 8 -15.94 19.56 -1.20
C HIS A 8 -16.49 18.47 -2.15
N LEU A 9 -17.82 18.39 -2.31
CA LEU A 9 -18.44 17.42 -3.23
C LEU A 9 -18.05 17.67 -4.68
N VAL A 10 -18.05 18.92 -5.14
CA VAL A 10 -17.62 19.26 -6.51
C VAL A 10 -16.16 18.87 -6.73
N LYS A 11 -15.27 19.21 -5.79
CA LYS A 11 -13.85 18.81 -5.85
C LYS A 11 -13.68 17.29 -5.86
N SER A 12 -14.42 16.58 -5.02
CA SER A 12 -14.38 15.12 -4.94
C SER A 12 -14.87 14.46 -6.24
N ASN A 13 -15.96 14.96 -6.83
CA ASN A 13 -16.51 14.46 -8.08
C ASN A 13 -15.57 14.69 -9.26
N ILE A 14 -14.95 15.88 -9.35
CA ILE A 14 -13.95 16.17 -10.38
C ILE A 14 -12.76 15.23 -10.23
N LEU A 15 -12.24 15.06 -9.01
CA LEU A 15 -11.11 14.19 -8.73
C LEU A 15 -11.42 12.72 -9.07
N MET A 16 -12.63 12.25 -8.73
CA MET A 16 -13.10 10.92 -9.11
C MET A 16 -13.22 10.75 -10.63
N ALA A 17 -13.77 11.73 -11.34
CA ALA A 17 -13.87 11.68 -12.79
C ALA A 17 -12.48 11.58 -13.45
N THR A 18 -11.52 12.37 -12.98
CA THR A 18 -10.12 12.28 -13.43
C THR A 18 -9.51 10.91 -13.17
N ILE A 19 -9.67 10.36 -11.95
CA ILE A 19 -9.19 9.02 -11.62
C ILE A 19 -9.84 7.95 -12.51
N HIS A 20 -11.15 8.08 -12.78
CA HIS A 20 -11.86 7.09 -13.58
C HIS A 20 -11.37 7.01 -15.02
N HIS A 21 -10.85 8.11 -15.57
CA HIS A 21 -10.43 8.22 -16.98
C HIS A 21 -8.91 8.17 -17.17
N ASN A 22 -8.15 8.08 -16.08
CA ASN A 22 -6.68 7.99 -16.14
C ASN A 22 -6.21 6.56 -16.45
N ASP A 23 -5.19 6.42 -17.30
CA ASP A 23 -4.52 5.15 -17.60
C ASP A 23 -3.42 4.79 -16.57
N ASP A 24 -3.06 5.72 -15.68
CA ASP A 24 -2.13 5.47 -14.57
C ASP A 24 -2.84 4.87 -13.34
N SER A 25 -2.06 4.18 -12.49
CA SER A 25 -2.55 3.67 -11.19
C SER A 25 -3.21 4.76 -10.35
N ALA A 26 -4.38 4.45 -9.78
CA ALA A 26 -5.18 5.39 -8.99
C ALA A 26 -4.43 5.93 -7.76
N CYS A 27 -3.49 5.15 -7.23
CA CYS A 27 -2.65 5.55 -6.10
C CYS A 27 -1.17 5.36 -6.47
N ASN A 28 -0.64 6.22 -7.33
CA ASN A 28 0.79 6.20 -7.63
C ASN A 28 1.61 6.57 -6.36
N PRO A 29 2.61 5.76 -5.97
CA PRO A 29 3.52 6.09 -4.87
C PRO A 29 4.18 7.45 -5.01
N ALA A 30 4.38 7.99 -6.21
CA ALA A 30 4.96 9.32 -6.40
C ALA A 30 4.11 10.46 -5.77
N ASN A 31 2.79 10.29 -5.70
CA ASN A 31 1.86 11.35 -5.34
C ASN A 31 1.05 11.07 -4.06
N ASN A 32 1.08 9.84 -3.54
CA ASN A 32 0.19 9.39 -2.45
C ASN A 32 0.96 8.95 -1.20
N PHE A 33 2.15 9.49 -0.98
CA PHE A 33 2.94 9.21 0.21
C PHE A 33 3.33 10.48 0.96
N HIS A 34 3.54 10.30 2.26
CA HIS A 34 4.12 11.30 3.14
C HIS A 34 5.29 10.68 3.88
N MET A 35 6.43 11.36 3.82
CA MET A 35 7.62 10.96 4.55
C MET A 35 7.99 12.03 5.56
N PHE A 36 8.26 11.62 6.79
CA PHE A 36 8.69 12.52 7.86
C PHE A 36 9.57 11.76 8.85
N ARG A 37 10.23 12.50 9.74
CA ARG A 37 11.16 11.94 10.72
C ARG A 37 10.62 12.18 12.13
N ILE A 38 10.92 11.26 13.03
CA ILE A 38 10.69 11.42 14.46
C ILE A 38 12.03 11.22 15.15
N LEU A 39 12.40 12.17 16.02
CA LEU A 39 13.60 12.07 16.83
C LEU A 39 13.40 11.10 17.99
N GLY A 40 14.46 10.38 18.33
CA GLY A 40 14.47 9.47 19.47
C GLY A 40 14.17 10.19 20.79
N CYS A 41 13.42 9.53 21.67
CA CYS A 41 13.24 9.96 23.05
C CYS A 41 14.23 9.26 23.99
N LYS A 42 14.32 9.75 25.23
CA LYS A 42 15.11 9.06 26.26
C LYS A 42 14.41 7.76 26.66
N GLU A 43 15.18 6.76 27.08
CA GLU A 43 14.63 5.46 27.54
C GLU A 43 13.60 5.63 28.66
N ASN A 44 13.83 6.56 29.60
CA ASN A 44 12.92 6.85 30.70
C ASN A 44 11.58 7.46 30.26
N ASP A 45 11.51 8.00 29.04
CA ASP A 45 10.31 8.65 28.48
C ASP A 45 9.56 7.70 27.53
N LEU A 46 10.06 6.48 27.30
CA LEU A 46 9.43 5.51 26.42
C LEU A 46 8.22 4.86 27.12
N SER A 47 7.05 5.01 26.51
CA SER A 47 5.85 4.31 26.98
C SER A 47 5.93 2.81 26.71
N ASP A 48 5.49 2.00 27.68
CA ASP A 48 5.45 0.53 27.60
C ASP A 48 4.76 -0.01 26.34
N GLN A 49 3.77 0.71 25.81
CA GLN A 49 3.06 0.31 24.60
C GLN A 49 3.98 0.21 23.37
N TYR A 50 5.09 0.95 23.36
CA TYR A 50 6.04 0.98 22.24
C TYR A 50 7.23 0.02 22.43
N GLN A 51 7.42 -0.60 23.60
CA GLN A 51 8.59 -1.44 23.89
C GLN A 51 8.82 -2.51 22.82
N LYS A 52 7.78 -3.28 22.47
CA LYS A 52 7.91 -4.35 21.45
C LYS A 52 8.35 -3.83 20.08
N LEU A 53 7.82 -2.68 19.67
CA LEU A 53 8.20 -2.04 18.41
C LEU A 53 9.62 -1.48 18.48
N ASN A 54 9.98 -0.92 19.64
CA ASN A 54 11.29 -0.35 19.92
C ASN A 54 12.39 -1.42 19.86
N ASP A 55 12.19 -2.55 20.54
CA ASP A 55 13.14 -3.65 20.54
C ASP A 55 13.32 -4.22 19.13
N ALA A 56 12.23 -4.37 18.38
CA ALA A 56 12.27 -4.84 17.01
C ALA A 56 13.07 -3.90 16.10
N ILE A 57 12.84 -2.58 16.16
CA ILE A 57 13.56 -1.65 15.28
C ILE A 57 15.05 -1.50 15.66
N LEU A 58 15.39 -1.64 16.94
CA LEU A 58 16.78 -1.60 17.39
C LEU A 58 17.60 -2.76 16.83
N GLN A 59 16.99 -3.94 16.67
CA GLN A 59 17.63 -5.11 16.04
C GLN A 59 17.89 -4.93 14.54
N HIS A 60 17.19 -4.00 13.87
CA HIS A 60 17.36 -3.77 12.44
C HIS A 60 18.54 -2.83 12.14
N GLY A 61 19.14 -3.01 10.96
CA GLY A 61 20.16 -2.10 10.44
C GLY A 61 19.61 -0.72 10.08
N PHE A 62 20.50 0.24 9.83
CA PHE A 62 20.10 1.54 9.25
C PHE A 62 19.46 1.34 7.87
N TYR A 63 18.43 2.13 7.57
CA TYR A 63 17.65 2.05 6.32
C TYR A 63 17.02 0.68 6.01
N GLN A 64 16.97 -0.23 6.99
CA GLN A 64 16.18 -1.43 6.90
C GLN A 64 14.77 -1.12 7.39
N TYR A 65 13.80 -1.18 6.48
CA TYR A 65 12.41 -0.83 6.78
C TYR A 65 11.63 -2.02 7.34
N MET A 66 10.66 -1.72 8.18
CA MET A 66 9.71 -2.68 8.72
C MET A 66 8.30 -2.09 8.77
N ASP A 67 7.31 -2.97 8.77
CA ASP A 67 5.91 -2.61 8.89
C ASP A 67 5.48 -2.48 10.36
N VAL A 68 4.74 -1.41 10.67
CA VAL A 68 4.23 -1.12 12.01
C VAL A 68 2.97 -1.94 12.32
N TYR A 69 2.24 -2.44 11.32
CA TYR A 69 0.92 -3.07 11.53
C TYR A 69 0.92 -4.21 12.56
N SER A 70 2.00 -4.99 12.63
CA SER A 70 2.11 -6.12 13.56
C SER A 70 2.16 -5.70 15.04
N TYR A 71 2.38 -4.42 15.31
CA TYR A 71 2.52 -3.85 16.65
C TYR A 71 1.33 -2.96 17.05
N LEU A 72 0.37 -2.76 16.14
CA LEU A 72 -0.77 -1.89 16.39
C LEU A 72 -1.78 -2.55 17.33
N PRO A 73 -2.38 -1.76 18.24
CA PRO A 73 -3.54 -2.20 19.01
C PRO A 73 -4.70 -2.63 18.09
N ILE A 74 -5.47 -3.63 18.53
CA ILE A 74 -6.65 -4.12 17.81
C ILE A 74 -7.77 -3.08 17.77
N ASP A 75 -7.87 -2.25 18.81
CA ASP A 75 -8.86 -1.18 18.91
C ASP A 75 -8.51 0.00 17.99
N ILE A 76 -9.48 0.46 17.19
CA ILE A 76 -9.27 1.48 16.15
C ILE A 76 -8.84 2.83 16.76
N MET A 77 -9.45 3.23 17.89
CA MET A 77 -9.14 4.49 18.53
C MET A 77 -7.73 4.46 19.16
N LYS A 78 -7.37 3.33 19.79
CA LYS A 78 -6.02 3.11 20.30
C LYS A 78 -4.98 3.05 19.18
N CYS A 79 -5.31 2.44 18.04
CA CYS A 79 -4.46 2.39 16.85
C CYS A 79 -4.16 3.79 16.31
N TYR A 80 -5.18 4.64 16.20
CA TYR A 80 -4.99 6.04 15.81
C TYR A 80 -4.09 6.80 16.80
N GLN A 81 -4.35 6.67 18.11
CA GLN A 81 -3.54 7.31 19.14
C GLN A 81 -2.08 6.82 19.13
N PHE A 82 -1.87 5.52 18.95
CA PHE A 82 -0.56 4.90 18.84
C PHE A 82 0.25 5.46 17.67
N LEU A 83 -0.35 5.56 16.48
CA LEU A 83 0.32 6.12 15.30
C LEU A 83 0.54 7.64 15.38
N LYS A 84 -0.36 8.35 16.06
CA LYS A 84 -0.26 9.80 16.24
C LYS A 84 0.85 10.18 17.22
N ASN A 85 0.99 9.43 18.30
CA ASN A 85 1.92 9.69 19.39
C ASN A 85 3.11 8.73 19.36
N LEU A 86 3.47 8.23 18.16
CA LEU A 86 4.54 7.25 17.99
C LEU A 86 5.86 7.83 18.50
N GLN A 87 6.49 7.11 19.41
CA GLN A 87 7.71 7.55 20.08
C GLN A 87 8.60 6.33 20.33
N LEU A 88 9.85 6.39 19.89
CA LEU A 88 10.87 5.33 20.00
C LEU A 88 12.17 5.93 20.55
N THR A 89 13.10 5.09 21.00
CA THR A 89 14.37 5.58 21.58
C THR A 89 15.38 5.99 20.52
N CYS A 90 15.35 5.38 19.34
CA CYS A 90 16.15 5.79 18.18
C CYS A 90 15.40 6.77 17.28
N SER A 91 16.15 7.60 16.56
CA SER A 91 15.59 8.43 15.49
C SER A 91 15.15 7.58 14.30
N ILE A 92 13.95 7.84 13.81
CA ILE A 92 13.31 7.05 12.76
C ILE A 92 12.81 7.89 11.60
N GLY A 93 12.82 7.27 10.42
CA GLY A 93 12.09 7.73 9.25
C GLY A 93 10.77 6.99 9.17
N ILE A 94 9.72 7.71 8.77
CA ILE A 94 8.38 7.18 8.61
C ILE A 94 7.94 7.42 7.18
N TYR A 95 7.46 6.38 6.53
CA TYR A 95 6.82 6.42 5.23
C TYR A 95 5.36 6.03 5.38
N ARG A 96 4.45 6.95 5.04
CA ARG A 96 3.00 6.70 5.03
C ARG A 96 2.49 6.72 3.60
N TYR A 97 1.90 5.63 3.16
CA TYR A 97 1.27 5.55 1.84
C TYR A 97 -0.24 5.41 1.97
N ILE A 98 -0.96 6.35 1.36
CA ILE A 98 -2.41 6.41 1.38
C ILE A 98 -2.93 5.58 0.21
N GLN A 99 -3.57 4.45 0.51
CA GLN A 99 -4.05 3.50 -0.50
C GLN A 99 -5.35 3.92 -1.21
N GLY A 100 -5.96 5.03 -0.78
CA GLY A 100 -7.28 5.45 -1.23
C GLY A 100 -8.43 4.72 -0.51
N ASN A 101 -9.63 5.27 -0.67
CA ASN A 101 -10.93 4.87 -0.09
C ASN A 101 -10.94 3.61 0.80
N TYR A 102 -11.07 3.84 2.12
CA TYR A 102 -11.37 2.86 3.17
C TYR A 102 -10.34 1.75 3.43
N LEU A 103 -9.27 1.64 2.63
CA LEU A 103 -8.24 0.60 2.81
C LEU A 103 -7.16 0.97 3.85
N GLY A 104 -7.14 2.22 4.31
CA GLY A 104 -6.21 2.71 5.32
C GLY A 104 -4.87 3.18 4.74
N THR A 105 -3.90 3.34 5.64
CA THR A 105 -2.59 3.93 5.35
C THR A 105 -1.48 2.97 5.73
N ILE A 106 -0.74 2.46 4.74
CA ILE A 106 0.46 1.67 5.03
C ILE A 106 1.49 2.56 5.70
N THR A 107 2.04 2.12 6.82
CA THR A 107 3.09 2.85 7.53
C THR A 107 4.32 1.96 7.69
N TYR A 108 5.41 2.34 7.02
CA TYR A 108 6.73 1.74 7.22
C TYR A 108 7.61 2.66 8.06
N ILE A 109 8.48 2.06 8.84
CA ILE A 109 9.48 2.77 9.64
C ILE A 109 10.86 2.17 9.43
N TRP A 110 11.91 2.98 9.58
CA TRP A 110 13.30 2.54 9.57
C TRP A 110 14.16 3.41 10.49
N LYS A 111 15.27 2.85 10.94
CA LYS A 111 16.26 3.56 11.76
C LYS A 111 17.09 4.52 10.92
N ILE A 112 17.26 5.75 11.41
CA ILE A 112 18.07 6.80 10.79
C ILE A 112 19.37 6.99 11.59
N PRO A 113 20.54 7.13 10.93
CA PRO A 113 21.78 7.44 11.62
C PRO A 113 21.81 8.89 12.12
N GLU A 114 22.50 9.13 13.23
CA GLU A 114 22.61 10.47 13.84
C GLU A 114 23.27 11.51 12.90
N SER A 115 24.11 11.05 11.99
CA SER A 115 24.70 11.88 10.93
C SER A 115 23.65 12.53 10.03
N GLU A 116 22.58 11.81 9.67
CA GLU A 116 21.49 12.34 8.82
C GLU A 116 20.60 13.35 9.56
N ILE A 117 20.69 13.42 10.89
CA ILE A 117 20.02 14.46 11.70
C ILE A 117 20.74 15.81 11.49
N THR A 118 22.04 15.78 11.25
CA THR A 118 22.90 16.97 11.14
C THR A 118 23.18 17.35 9.69
N ASP A 119 23.28 16.38 8.78
CA ASP A 119 23.52 16.58 7.34
C ASP A 119 22.67 15.60 6.51
N GLU A 120 21.71 16.14 5.76
CA GLU A 120 20.70 15.36 5.02
C GLU A 120 21.27 14.58 3.82
N PHE A 121 22.53 14.81 3.45
CA PHE A 121 23.11 14.35 2.18
C PHE A 121 24.00 13.10 2.28
N GLN A 122 24.39 12.68 3.48
CA GLN A 122 25.45 11.66 3.67
C GLN A 122 25.09 10.26 3.13
N ASP A 123 23.81 9.86 3.17
CA ASP A 123 23.39 8.48 2.87
C ASP A 123 22.30 8.37 1.79
N LYS A 124 22.42 9.19 0.74
CA LYS A 124 21.43 9.26 -0.36
C LYS A 124 21.18 7.92 -1.06
N MET A 125 22.22 7.10 -1.26
CA MET A 125 22.11 5.83 -2.00
C MET A 125 21.32 4.75 -1.24
N GLN A 126 21.57 4.57 0.06
CA GLN A 126 20.86 3.56 0.86
C GLN A 126 19.37 3.92 0.99
N LYS A 127 19.08 5.20 1.21
CA LYS A 127 17.71 5.72 1.26
C LYS A 127 16.97 5.53 -0.05
N VAL A 128 17.60 5.83 -1.20
CA VAL A 128 17.00 5.60 -2.53
C VAL A 128 16.73 4.12 -2.77
N HIS A 129 17.68 3.24 -2.42
CA HIS A 129 17.49 1.80 -2.59
C HIS A 129 16.37 1.25 -1.69
N MET A 130 16.27 1.72 -0.45
CA MET A 130 15.18 1.39 0.47
C MET A 130 13.82 1.85 -0.07
N LEU A 131 13.72 3.09 -0.56
CA LEU A 131 12.47 3.61 -1.14
C LEU A 131 12.05 2.85 -2.40
N ALA A 132 13.01 2.47 -3.24
CA ALA A 132 12.73 1.63 -4.41
C ALA A 132 12.11 0.28 -4.00
N LYS A 133 12.69 -0.38 -2.98
CA LYS A 133 12.14 -1.63 -2.42
C LYS A 133 10.74 -1.46 -1.85
N ILE A 134 10.49 -0.37 -1.13
CA ILE A 134 9.15 -0.06 -0.62
C ILE A 134 8.17 0.09 -1.80
N HIS A 135 8.51 0.90 -2.79
CA HIS A 135 7.64 1.16 -3.95
C HIS A 135 7.36 -0.10 -4.78
N GLU A 136 8.32 -1.01 -4.89
CA GLU A 136 8.10 -2.33 -5.53
C GLU A 136 7.10 -3.19 -4.75
N GLY A 137 7.12 -3.12 -3.41
CA GLY A 137 6.22 -3.87 -2.53
C GLY A 137 4.84 -3.24 -2.32
N LEU A 138 4.60 -2.01 -2.77
CA LEU A 138 3.31 -1.35 -2.61
C LEU A 138 2.23 -1.96 -3.52
N PRO A 139 0.98 -2.06 -3.04
CA PRO A 139 -0.11 -2.54 -3.88
C PRO A 139 -0.40 -1.54 -5.01
N LYS A 140 -0.46 -2.06 -6.23
CA LYS A 140 -0.84 -1.29 -7.42
C LYS A 140 -2.33 -1.38 -7.64
N TYR A 141 -3.01 -0.24 -7.74
CA TYR A 141 -4.47 -0.18 -7.89
C TYR A 141 -4.88 0.41 -9.24
N PHE A 142 -5.67 -0.37 -9.97
CA PHE A 142 -6.15 0.00 -11.30
C PHE A 142 -7.32 0.99 -11.22
N THR A 143 -7.25 2.03 -12.05
CA THR A 143 -8.39 2.90 -12.35
C THR A 143 -9.45 2.15 -13.13
N TRP A 144 -10.62 2.77 -13.29
CA TRP A 144 -11.69 2.17 -14.07
C TRP A 144 -11.34 2.08 -15.57
N GLN A 145 -10.65 3.10 -16.10
CA GLN A 145 -10.18 3.09 -17.48
C GLN A 145 -9.18 1.97 -17.74
N MET A 146 -8.18 1.77 -16.88
CA MET A 146 -7.24 0.65 -17.04
C MET A 146 -7.96 -0.71 -17.04
N ARG A 147 -8.99 -0.89 -16.19
CA ARG A 147 -9.80 -2.13 -16.18
C ARG A 147 -10.54 -2.33 -17.48
N LYS A 148 -11.13 -1.27 -18.04
CA LYS A 148 -11.78 -1.31 -19.35
C LYS A 148 -10.79 -1.68 -20.44
N ASN A 149 -9.59 -1.10 -20.42
CA ASN A 149 -8.55 -1.39 -21.41
C ASN A 149 -8.13 -2.86 -21.35
N VAL A 150 -7.91 -3.40 -20.14
CA VAL A 150 -7.59 -4.81 -19.95
C VAL A 150 -8.75 -5.69 -20.43
N LEU A 151 -10.00 -5.45 -20.00
CA LEU A 151 -11.14 -6.23 -20.49
C LEU A 151 -11.29 -6.14 -22.01
N GLY A 152 -11.08 -4.97 -22.62
CA GLY A 152 -11.06 -4.79 -24.06
C GLY A 152 -10.04 -5.71 -24.74
N LYS A 153 -8.79 -5.71 -24.25
CA LYS A 153 -7.70 -6.55 -24.75
C LYS A 153 -8.03 -8.05 -24.72
N TYR A 154 -8.67 -8.53 -23.65
CA TYR A 154 -8.96 -9.96 -23.46
C TYR A 154 -10.37 -10.39 -23.90
N SER A 155 -11.25 -9.45 -24.26
CA SER A 155 -12.66 -9.72 -24.60
C SER A 155 -12.88 -10.56 -25.86
N LEU A 156 -11.91 -10.55 -26.79
CA LEU A 156 -11.97 -11.23 -28.09
C LEU A 156 -11.36 -12.64 -28.05
N ILE A 157 -10.80 -13.06 -26.92
CA ILE A 157 -10.06 -14.30 -26.79
C ILE A 157 -11.03 -15.43 -26.49
N LYS A 158 -11.19 -16.36 -27.45
CA LYS A 158 -12.13 -17.48 -27.34
C LYS A 158 -11.71 -18.53 -26.31
N ASN A 159 -10.41 -18.82 -26.22
CA ASN A 159 -9.84 -19.82 -25.31
C ASN A 159 -8.71 -19.19 -24.50
N ILE A 160 -8.86 -19.16 -23.18
CA ILE A 160 -7.87 -18.55 -22.28
C ILE A 160 -6.91 -19.64 -21.79
N THR A 161 -5.64 -19.54 -22.16
CA THR A 161 -4.59 -20.44 -21.64
C THR A 161 -4.11 -19.99 -20.25
N SER A 162 -3.49 -20.88 -19.48
CA SER A 162 -2.88 -20.52 -18.18
C SER A 162 -1.81 -19.43 -18.30
N ALA A 163 -1.06 -19.38 -19.42
CA ALA A 163 -0.11 -18.30 -19.69
C ALA A 163 -0.83 -16.94 -19.84
N MET A 164 -1.99 -16.92 -20.48
CA MET A 164 -2.79 -15.70 -20.65
C MET A 164 -3.47 -15.26 -19.35
N LEU A 165 -3.87 -16.19 -18.47
CA LEU A 165 -4.34 -15.84 -17.12
C LEU A 165 -3.22 -15.21 -16.29
N ARG A 166 -1.99 -15.69 -16.42
CA ARG A 166 -0.81 -15.08 -15.79
C ARG A 166 -0.54 -13.69 -16.31
N MET A 167 -0.59 -13.52 -17.63
CA MET A 167 -0.41 -12.21 -18.26
C MET A 167 -1.55 -11.24 -17.89
N LEU A 168 -2.79 -11.72 -17.81
CA LEU A 168 -3.94 -10.96 -17.33
C LEU A 168 -3.78 -10.56 -15.87
N TYR A 169 -3.36 -11.48 -15.01
CA TYR A 169 -3.10 -11.20 -13.61
C TYR A 169 -1.95 -10.20 -13.45
N PHE A 170 -0.87 -10.35 -14.22
CA PHE A 170 0.22 -9.38 -14.28
C PHE A 170 -0.28 -8.01 -14.74
N ASP A 171 -1.05 -7.97 -15.83
CA ASP A 171 -1.69 -6.76 -16.36
C ASP A 171 -2.61 -6.10 -15.32
N PHE A 172 -3.13 -6.84 -14.33
CA PHE A 172 -3.97 -6.34 -13.23
C PHE A 172 -3.28 -6.07 -11.90
N THR A 173 -2.05 -6.52 -11.70
CA THR A 173 -1.37 -6.41 -10.39
C THR A 173 0.03 -5.83 -10.49
N GLY A 174 0.61 -5.82 -11.68
CA GLY A 174 2.01 -5.49 -11.94
C GLY A 174 2.98 -6.41 -11.19
N ASN A 175 2.52 -7.56 -10.68
CA ASN A 175 3.32 -8.49 -9.90
C ASN A 175 4.02 -9.49 -10.83
N ALA A 176 5.30 -9.25 -11.10
CA ALA A 176 6.14 -10.09 -11.95
C ALA A 176 6.60 -11.39 -11.27
N VAL A 177 6.37 -11.56 -9.96
CA VAL A 177 6.90 -12.69 -9.16
C VAL A 177 6.22 -14.04 -9.50
N ILE A 178 5.25 -14.05 -10.41
CA ILE A 178 4.57 -15.28 -10.86
C ILE A 178 5.41 -15.98 -11.92
N THR A 179 6.62 -16.37 -11.54
CA THR A 179 7.57 -17.13 -12.38
C THR A 179 7.54 -18.63 -12.09
N SER A 180 6.66 -19.10 -11.21
CA SER A 180 6.42 -20.53 -11.01
C SER A 180 4.92 -20.80 -10.92
N ASN A 181 4.51 -22.05 -11.17
CA ASN A 181 3.14 -22.52 -11.47
C ASN A 181 2.09 -22.34 -10.35
N THR A 182 2.08 -21.23 -9.63
CA THR A 182 1.36 -21.01 -8.36
C THR A 182 0.53 -19.73 -8.38
N ILE A 183 -0.21 -19.46 -9.47
CA ILE A 183 -1.46 -18.73 -9.26
C ILE A 183 -2.41 -19.74 -8.61
N SER A 184 -2.98 -19.40 -7.44
CA SER A 184 -3.96 -20.27 -6.79
C SER A 184 -5.11 -20.56 -7.75
N HIS A 185 -5.58 -21.81 -7.80
CA HIS A 185 -6.76 -22.22 -8.59
C HIS A 185 -7.94 -21.26 -8.38
N LYS A 186 -8.11 -20.76 -7.15
CA LYS A 186 -9.15 -19.78 -6.79
C LYS A 186 -9.01 -18.43 -7.53
N ILE A 187 -7.79 -17.98 -7.80
CA ILE A 187 -7.52 -16.75 -8.55
C ILE A 187 -7.75 -16.99 -10.04
N GLU A 188 -7.28 -18.12 -10.58
CA GLU A 188 -7.52 -18.47 -11.98
C GLU A 188 -9.03 -18.56 -12.29
N ASP A 189 -9.81 -19.25 -11.46
CA ASP A 189 -11.26 -19.39 -11.66
C ASP A 189 -11.97 -18.05 -11.62
N ARG A 190 -11.54 -17.14 -10.74
CA ARG A 190 -12.09 -15.78 -10.67
C ARG A 190 -11.76 -14.95 -11.90
N LEU A 191 -10.54 -15.07 -12.43
CA LEU A 191 -10.16 -14.41 -13.68
C LEU A 191 -10.95 -14.94 -14.87
N ARG A 192 -11.19 -16.26 -14.93
CA ARG A 192 -12.06 -16.88 -15.93
C ARG A 192 -13.50 -16.38 -15.80
N LEU A 193 -14.03 -16.34 -14.58
CA LEU A 193 -15.38 -15.83 -14.29
C LEU A 193 -15.52 -14.34 -14.68
N MET A 194 -14.51 -13.52 -14.37
CA MET A 194 -14.47 -12.11 -14.75
C MET A 194 -14.54 -11.94 -16.27
N LEU A 195 -13.76 -12.72 -17.03
CA LEU A 195 -13.78 -12.68 -18.50
C LEU A 195 -15.11 -13.18 -19.07
N ALA A 196 -15.69 -14.24 -18.48
CA ALA A 196 -17.00 -14.78 -18.90
C ALA A 196 -18.14 -13.78 -18.68
N LEU A 197 -18.13 -13.07 -17.55
CA LEU A 197 -19.16 -12.08 -17.20
C LEU A 197 -18.91 -10.70 -17.80
N LYS A 198 -17.73 -10.46 -18.40
CA LYS A 198 -17.25 -9.15 -18.87
C LYS A 198 -17.39 -8.05 -17.81
N ASP A 199 -17.36 -8.43 -16.53
CA ASP A 199 -17.67 -7.54 -15.42
C ASP A 199 -16.39 -6.95 -14.80
N SER A 200 -16.24 -5.63 -14.96
CA SER A 200 -15.14 -4.84 -14.37
C SER A 200 -15.21 -4.71 -12.84
N LEU A 201 -16.33 -5.09 -12.22
CA LEU A 201 -16.56 -5.00 -10.77
C LEU A 201 -16.05 -6.22 -10.01
N ILE A 202 -15.99 -7.41 -10.63
CA ILE A 202 -15.42 -8.63 -10.02
C ILE A 202 -13.94 -8.45 -9.62
N ILE A 203 -13.24 -7.53 -10.29
CA ILE A 203 -11.86 -7.11 -9.97
C ILE A 203 -11.74 -6.54 -8.54
N PHE A 204 -12.80 -5.96 -7.98
CA PHE A 204 -12.80 -5.49 -6.59
C PHE A 204 -12.53 -6.64 -5.61
N ASN A 205 -12.94 -7.87 -5.95
CA ASN A 205 -12.80 -9.06 -5.12
C ASN A 205 -11.40 -9.71 -5.18
N LEU A 206 -10.52 -9.26 -6.09
CA LEU A 206 -9.10 -9.62 -6.11
C LEU A 206 -8.27 -8.74 -5.17
N ARG A 207 -8.78 -7.55 -4.79
CA ARG A 207 -8.13 -6.64 -3.82
C ARG A 207 -7.96 -7.26 -2.44
N THR A 208 -8.88 -8.14 -2.05
CA THR A 208 -8.83 -8.92 -0.81
C THR A 208 -7.71 -9.98 -0.82
N ASN A 209 -7.21 -10.39 -1.99
CA ASN A 209 -6.27 -11.52 -2.13
C ASN A 209 -4.82 -11.10 -2.46
N ASN A 210 -4.54 -9.84 -2.79
CA ASN A 210 -3.18 -9.32 -3.03
C ASN A 210 -2.37 -9.10 -1.73
N GLY A 211 -2.68 -9.85 -0.67
CA GLY A 211 -1.95 -9.72 0.60
C GLY A 211 -2.29 -8.46 1.38
N PHE A 212 -3.51 -7.92 1.24
CA PHE A 212 -4.03 -6.99 2.25
C PHE A 212 -4.22 -7.75 3.57
N LYS A 213 -3.18 -7.78 4.40
CA LYS A 213 -3.24 -8.14 5.82
C LYS A 213 -3.64 -6.90 6.63
N GLY A 214 -4.78 -6.32 6.29
CA GLY A 214 -5.61 -5.63 7.27
C GLY A 214 -6.58 -6.67 7.79
N ASN A 215 -6.23 -7.35 8.88
CA ASN A 215 -6.78 -8.63 9.32
C ASN A 215 -8.23 -8.59 9.81
N LYS A 216 -9.01 -7.56 9.47
CA LYS A 216 -10.43 -7.49 9.82
C LYS A 216 -11.20 -6.85 8.68
N PHE A 217 -11.78 -7.69 7.82
CA PHE A 217 -13.24 -7.77 7.67
C PHE A 217 -13.61 -9.23 7.39
N ASP A 218 -14.78 -9.62 7.89
CA ASP A 218 -15.15 -10.97 8.37
C ASP A 218 -15.15 -12.12 7.36
N THR A 219 -15.09 -13.32 7.93
CA THR A 219 -15.31 -14.62 7.31
C THR A 219 -16.70 -14.70 6.69
N PHE A 220 -16.78 -14.96 5.38
CA PHE A 220 -17.73 -15.89 4.73
C PHE A 220 -17.17 -16.27 3.35
#